data_AF-A0A505IN25-F1
#
_entry.id   AF-A0A505IN25-F1
#
_cell.length_a   1.000
_cell.length_b   1.000
_cell.length_c   1.000
_cell.angle_alpha   90.00
_cell.angle_beta   90.00
_cell.angle_gamma   90.00
#
_symmetry.space_group_name_H-M   'P 1'
#
loop_
_entity.id
_entity.type
_entity.pdbx_description
1 polymer ?
#
loop_
_entity_poly.entity_id
_entity_poly.type
_entity_poly.pdbx_seq_one_letter_code
_entity_poly.pdbx_strand_id
1 'polypeptide(L)'
;MNPYLQLVSKEFPLEKNQEPPHLVLAAFSEEEVYLQPEAAKQWERLVKALKLENEICLLDGYRTEKQQRHLWEYSLKENGLAYTKQFVALPGCSEHQLGLAIDVGLKGSQNDLICPRFRDSAAADLFTQEMMNYGFILRYPADKQEITGIGYEPWHFRYVGLPHSQIMANQQWTLEEYHQYLEQTTRQFA
;
A
#
# COMPACT_ATOMS: atom_id res chain seq x y z
N MET A 1 19.96 3.66 -4.53
CA MET A 1 18.64 3.15 -4.96
C MET A 1 17.58 4.00 -4.28
N ASN A 2 16.48 4.38 -4.96
CA ASN A 2 15.41 5.17 -4.32
C ASN A 2 14.79 4.34 -3.18
N PRO A 3 14.83 4.80 -1.91
CA PRO A 3 14.34 4.02 -0.77
C PRO A 3 12.83 3.70 -0.87
N TYR A 4 12.07 4.50 -1.61
CA TYR A 4 10.64 4.28 -1.80
C TYR A 4 10.31 3.13 -2.74
N LEU A 5 11.30 2.64 -3.50
CA LEU A 5 11.15 1.50 -4.40
C LEU A 5 11.54 0.17 -3.75
N GLN A 6 11.80 0.07 -2.45
CA GLN A 6 12.08 -1.24 -1.84
C GLN A 6 10.91 -2.20 -2.09
N LEU A 7 11.18 -3.30 -2.80
CA LEU A 7 10.21 -4.38 -3.03
C LEU A 7 10.16 -5.26 -1.79
N VAL A 8 8.98 -5.38 -1.20
CA VAL A 8 8.73 -6.30 -0.08
C VAL A 8 7.57 -7.19 -0.47
N SER A 9 7.82 -8.50 -0.46
CA SER A 9 6.82 -9.53 -0.71
C SER A 9 7.22 -10.79 0.06
N LYS A 10 6.51 -11.90 -0.18
CA LYS A 10 6.89 -13.21 0.35
C LYS A 10 8.28 -13.67 -0.12
N GLU A 11 8.65 -13.34 -1.35
CA GLU A 11 9.92 -13.69 -1.99
C GLU A 11 11.04 -12.74 -1.56
N PHE A 12 10.67 -11.50 -1.18
CA PHE A 12 11.58 -10.44 -0.76
C PHE A 12 11.20 -9.93 0.64
N PRO A 13 11.45 -10.72 1.71
CA PRO A 13 11.16 -10.28 3.06
C PRO A 13 12.10 -9.14 3.49
N LEU A 14 11.65 -8.34 4.46
CA LEU A 14 12.44 -7.31 5.11
C LEU A 14 13.66 -7.91 5.83
N GLU A 15 14.78 -7.19 5.78
CA GLU A 15 15.97 -7.57 6.52
C GLU A 15 15.74 -7.37 8.02
N LYS A 16 16.12 -8.35 8.84
CA LYS A 16 15.90 -8.32 10.31
C LYS A 16 16.60 -7.15 11.01
N ASN A 17 17.67 -6.63 10.43
CA ASN A 17 18.48 -5.54 10.92
C ASN A 17 18.18 -4.20 10.21
N GLN A 18 17.14 -4.15 9.38
CA GLN A 18 16.70 -2.90 8.78
C GLN A 18 16.25 -1.92 9.87
N GLU A 19 16.78 -0.70 9.83
CA GLU A 19 16.38 0.34 10.79
C GLU A 19 14.91 0.68 10.60
N PRO A 20 14.14 0.87 11.70
CA PRO A 20 12.78 1.35 11.61
C PRO A 20 12.71 2.69 10.86
N PRO A 21 11.70 2.89 10.01
CA PRO A 21 11.56 4.15 9.29
C PRO A 21 11.32 5.30 10.27
N HIS A 22 11.71 6.52 9.88
CA HIS A 22 11.21 7.71 10.55
C HIS A 22 9.72 7.88 10.24
N LEU A 23 8.92 8.18 11.25
CA LEU A 23 7.45 8.21 11.17
C LEU A 23 6.88 9.51 11.71
N VAL A 24 5.78 9.95 11.11
CA VAL A 24 4.94 11.07 11.56
C VAL A 24 3.49 10.64 11.60
N LEU A 25 2.70 11.32 12.45
CA LEU A 25 1.25 11.14 12.48
C LEU A 25 0.67 11.65 11.15
N ALA A 26 -0.14 10.81 10.49
CA ALA A 26 -0.79 11.14 9.24
C ALA A 26 -2.15 11.82 9.48
N ALA A 27 -2.52 12.73 8.60
CA ALA A 27 -3.83 13.39 8.63
C ALA A 27 -4.95 12.48 8.09
N PHE A 28 -6.20 12.89 8.30
CA PHE A 28 -7.41 12.25 7.72
C PHE A 28 -7.65 10.80 8.14
N SER A 29 -7.25 10.46 9.36
CA SER A 29 -7.61 9.23 10.07
C SER A 29 -8.45 9.56 11.30
N GLU A 30 -9.31 8.64 11.74
CA GLU A 30 -10.03 8.73 13.02
C GLU A 30 -9.14 8.30 14.21
N GLU A 31 -8.23 7.36 13.96
CA GLU A 31 -7.25 6.84 14.93
C GLU A 31 -5.84 7.31 14.59
N GLU A 32 -4.88 7.10 15.50
CA GLU A 32 -3.47 7.42 15.23
C GLU A 32 -2.87 6.47 14.18
N VAL A 33 -2.71 6.97 12.96
CA VAL A 33 -2.01 6.27 11.87
C VAL A 33 -0.70 6.97 11.57
N TYR A 34 0.38 6.20 11.45
CA TYR A 34 1.73 6.72 11.21
C TYR A 34 2.21 6.34 9.82
N LEU A 35 2.92 7.25 9.15
CA LEU A 35 3.56 7.01 7.84
C LEU A 35 4.94 7.64 7.82
N GLN A 36 5.75 7.27 6.83
CA GLN A 36 6.95 8.05 6.52
C GLN A 36 6.56 9.50 6.16
N PRO A 37 7.38 10.51 6.52
CA PRO A 37 7.03 11.92 6.34
C PRO A 37 6.60 12.29 4.93
N GLU A 38 7.30 11.80 3.91
CA GLU A 38 6.97 12.13 2.53
C GLU A 38 5.66 11.46 2.08
N ALA A 39 5.43 10.19 2.47
CA ALA A 39 4.15 9.52 2.19
C ALA A 39 2.98 10.23 2.90
N ALA A 40 3.14 10.61 4.17
CA ALA A 40 2.14 11.37 4.93
C ALA A 40 1.80 12.71 4.27
N LYS A 41 2.83 13.44 3.84
CA LYS A 41 2.68 14.72 3.15
C LYS A 41 1.96 14.58 1.82
N GLN A 42 2.31 13.57 1.02
CA GLN A 42 1.66 13.37 -0.28
C GLN A 42 0.23 12.85 -0.13
N TRP A 43 -0.04 11.99 0.86
CA TRP A 43 -1.40 11.62 1.25
C TRP A 43 -2.23 12.86 1.57
N GLU A 44 -1.74 13.75 2.45
CA GLU A 44 -2.47 14.96 2.83
C GLU A 44 -2.74 15.87 1.61
N ARG A 45 -1.75 16.04 0.73
CA ARG A 45 -1.90 16.84 -0.49
C ARG A 45 -2.93 16.25 -1.46
N LEU A 46 -2.94 14.93 -1.62
CA LEU A 46 -3.89 14.22 -2.49
C LEU A 46 -5.32 14.42 -1.99
N VAL A 47 -5.59 14.12 -0.71
CA VAL A 47 -6.92 14.25 -0.12
C VAL A 47 -7.44 15.69 -0.24
N LYS A 48 -6.61 16.69 0.09
CA LYS A 48 -6.99 18.11 0.00
C LYS A 48 -7.23 18.58 -1.42
N ALA A 49 -6.41 18.15 -2.37
CA ALA A 49 -6.56 18.55 -3.77
C ALA A 49 -7.87 18.03 -4.37
N LEU A 50 -8.29 16.83 -3.98
CA LEU A 50 -9.53 16.19 -4.43
C LEU A 50 -10.75 16.55 -3.56
N LYS A 51 -10.54 17.27 -2.46
CA LYS A 51 -11.58 17.64 -1.48
C LYS A 51 -12.31 16.41 -0.91
N LEU A 52 -11.56 15.35 -0.61
CA LEU A 52 -12.08 14.07 -0.12
C LEU A 52 -12.04 13.96 1.42
N GLU A 53 -11.79 15.04 2.14
CA GLU A 53 -11.59 15.03 3.60
C GLU A 53 -12.77 14.44 4.38
N ASN A 54 -13.98 14.55 3.85
CA ASN A 54 -15.21 14.03 4.45
C ASN A 54 -15.72 12.74 3.79
N GLU A 55 -15.08 12.27 2.72
CA GLU A 55 -15.52 11.14 1.91
C GLU A 55 -14.70 9.88 2.17
N ILE A 56 -13.40 10.04 2.47
CA ILE A 56 -12.47 8.94 2.68
C ILE A 56 -11.72 9.10 4.00
N CYS A 57 -11.18 7.99 4.50
CA CYS A 57 -10.36 7.96 5.71
C CYS A 57 -9.16 7.03 5.51
N LEU A 58 -8.03 7.43 6.09
CA LEU A 58 -6.88 6.55 6.25
C LEU A 58 -7.18 5.61 7.41
N LEU A 59 -7.16 4.30 7.16
CA LEU A 59 -7.49 3.27 8.13
C LEU A 59 -6.26 2.59 8.71
N ASP A 60 -5.25 2.36 7.88
CA ASP A 60 -4.01 1.72 8.31
C ASP A 60 -2.80 2.31 7.57
N GLY A 61 -1.64 2.22 8.22
CA GLY A 61 -0.38 2.78 7.76
C GLY A 61 0.79 1.94 8.27
N TYR A 62 1.71 2.53 9.02
CA TYR A 62 2.83 1.78 9.58
C TYR A 62 2.38 0.72 10.58
N ARG A 63 2.83 -0.52 10.37
CA ARG A 63 2.68 -1.62 11.33
C ARG A 63 4.00 -2.28 11.60
N THR A 64 4.29 -2.55 12.87
CA THR A 64 5.43 -3.38 13.28
C THR A 64 5.25 -4.83 12.85
N GLU A 65 6.33 -5.60 12.77
CA GLU A 65 6.26 -7.05 12.51
C GLU A 65 5.37 -7.78 13.54
N LYS A 66 5.40 -7.35 14.81
CA LYS A 66 4.55 -7.92 15.87
C LYS A 66 3.06 -7.67 15.61
N GLN A 67 2.70 -6.46 15.20
CA GLN A 67 1.32 -6.13 14.80
C GLN A 67 0.90 -6.93 13.56
N GLN A 68 1.77 -7.06 12.56
CA GLN A 68 1.52 -7.90 11.37
C GLN A 68 1.26 -9.35 11.77
N ARG A 69 2.03 -9.89 12.72
CA ARG A 69 1.85 -11.25 13.24
C ARG A 69 0.51 -11.43 13.93
N HIS A 70 0.12 -10.50 14.79
CA HIS A 70 -1.20 -10.54 15.43
C HIS A 70 -2.33 -10.47 14.39
N LEU A 71 -2.22 -9.61 13.37
CA LEU A 71 -3.23 -9.54 12.29
C LEU A 71 -3.32 -10.86 11.53
N TRP A 72 -2.18 -11.47 11.19
CA TRP A 72 -2.13 -12.76 10.52
C TRP A 72 -2.78 -13.86 11.36
N GLU A 73 -2.42 -13.97 12.64
CA GLU A 73 -2.97 -14.96 13.56
C GLU A 73 -4.47 -14.76 13.80
N TYR A 74 -4.92 -13.51 13.92
CA TYR A 74 -6.33 -13.15 14.00
C TYR A 74 -7.09 -13.59 12.74
N SER A 75 -6.61 -13.20 11.55
CA SER A 75 -7.24 -13.57 10.28
C SER A 75 -7.28 -15.09 10.10
N LEU A 76 -6.20 -15.80 10.47
CA LEU A 76 -6.13 -17.25 10.37
C LEU A 76 -7.21 -17.93 11.22
N LYS A 77 -7.44 -17.39 12.42
CA LYS A 77 -8.44 -17.92 13.35
C LYS A 77 -9.87 -17.61 12.88
N GLU A 78 -10.15 -16.38 12.46
CA GLU A 78 -11.51 -15.92 12.16
C GLU A 78 -11.95 -16.28 10.73
N ASN A 79 -11.03 -16.28 9.76
CA ASN A 79 -11.33 -16.44 8.33
C ASN A 79 -10.70 -17.69 7.68
N GLY A 80 -9.74 -18.33 8.36
CA GLY A 80 -9.06 -19.53 7.86
C GLY A 80 -7.91 -19.24 6.88
N LEU A 81 -7.06 -20.26 6.70
CA LEU A 81 -5.76 -20.12 6.03
C LEU A 81 -5.83 -19.62 4.59
N ALA A 82 -6.85 -20.04 3.83
CA ALA A 82 -7.00 -19.64 2.43
C ALA A 82 -7.25 -18.14 2.29
N TYR A 83 -8.19 -17.59 3.08
CA TYR A 83 -8.48 -16.17 3.10
C TYR A 83 -7.29 -15.35 3.61
N THR A 84 -6.66 -15.80 4.70
CA THR A 84 -5.49 -15.09 5.27
C THR A 84 -4.35 -14.98 4.28
N LYS A 85 -4.01 -16.07 3.58
CA LYS A 85 -2.95 -16.05 2.55
C LYS A 85 -3.29 -15.18 1.36
N GLN A 86 -4.56 -14.90 1.12
CA GLN A 86 -5.01 -14.09 0.00
C GLN A 86 -4.90 -12.59 0.28
N PHE A 87 -5.15 -12.14 1.51
CA PHE A 87 -5.31 -10.71 1.83
C PHE A 87 -4.42 -10.18 2.96
N VAL A 88 -3.67 -11.04 3.62
CA VAL A 88 -2.77 -10.62 4.71
C VAL A 88 -1.38 -11.05 4.34
N ALA A 89 -0.42 -10.14 4.30
CA ALA A 89 0.98 -10.50 4.07
C ALA A 89 1.58 -11.20 5.30
N LEU A 90 2.54 -12.11 5.09
CA LEU A 90 3.26 -12.75 6.20
C LEU A 90 4.02 -11.70 7.03
N PRO A 91 4.25 -11.94 8.34
CA PRO A 91 5.12 -11.09 9.14
C PRO A 91 6.53 -11.01 8.53
N GLY A 92 7.05 -9.80 8.36
CA GLY A 92 8.30 -9.54 7.66
C GLY A 92 8.15 -9.36 6.14
N CYS A 93 6.97 -9.64 5.57
CA CYS A 93 6.69 -9.55 4.14
C CYS A 93 5.62 -8.48 3.83
N SER A 94 5.32 -7.59 4.77
CA SER A 94 4.30 -6.55 4.64
C SER A 94 4.91 -5.18 4.38
N GLU A 95 4.42 -4.49 3.36
CA GLU A 95 4.86 -3.13 3.03
C GLU A 95 4.43 -2.08 4.07
N HIS A 96 3.42 -2.39 4.91
CA HIS A 96 3.09 -1.57 6.09
C HIS A 96 4.26 -1.44 7.06
N GLN A 97 5.16 -2.43 7.12
CA GLN A 97 6.36 -2.35 7.96
C GLN A 97 7.38 -1.33 7.47
N LEU A 98 7.23 -0.80 6.25
CA LEU A 98 8.02 0.31 5.74
C LEU A 98 7.41 1.68 6.05
N GLY A 99 6.13 1.74 6.47
CA GLY A 99 5.41 3.02 6.59
C GLY A 99 5.17 3.71 5.25
N LEU A 100 5.17 2.95 4.15
CA LEU A 100 4.95 3.41 2.78
C LEU A 100 3.63 2.89 2.17
N ALA A 101 2.98 1.92 2.82
CA ALA A 101 1.67 1.43 2.44
C ALA A 101 0.58 2.15 3.25
N ILE A 102 -0.58 2.33 2.62
CA ILE A 102 -1.80 2.86 3.23
C ILE A 102 -2.99 1.98 2.87
N ASP A 103 -3.86 1.74 3.84
CA ASP A 103 -5.21 1.22 3.58
C ASP A 103 -6.22 2.34 3.75
N VAL A 104 -7.07 2.52 2.74
CA VAL A 104 -8.05 3.61 2.68
C VAL A 104 -9.46 3.04 2.69
N GLY A 105 -10.37 3.67 3.43
CA GLY A 105 -11.79 3.31 3.45
C GLY A 105 -12.71 4.49 3.17
N LEU A 106 -13.96 4.19 2.83
CA LEU A 106 -15.01 5.20 2.71
C LEU A 106 -15.54 5.59 4.08
N LYS A 107 -15.67 6.91 4.33
CA LYS A 107 -16.27 7.42 5.56
C LYS A 107 -17.75 7.07 5.63
N GLY A 108 -18.24 6.84 6.85
CA GLY A 108 -19.63 6.45 7.09
C GLY A 108 -20.00 5.04 6.61
N SER A 109 -19.02 4.25 6.15
CA SER A 109 -19.22 2.85 5.79
C SER A 109 -18.69 1.92 6.89
N GLN A 110 -19.25 0.71 6.97
CA GLN A 110 -18.70 -0.34 7.83
C GLN A 110 -17.43 -0.88 7.17
N ASN A 111 -16.27 -0.44 7.63
CA ASN A 111 -14.98 -0.90 7.14
C ASN A 111 -14.56 -2.17 7.88
N ASP A 112 -14.26 -3.22 7.11
CA ASP A 112 -13.63 -4.44 7.64
C ASP A 112 -12.17 -4.17 8.00
N LEU A 113 -11.65 -4.90 8.99
CA LEU A 113 -10.26 -4.77 9.45
C LEU A 113 -9.23 -5.21 8.39
N ILE A 114 -9.57 -6.17 7.55
CA ILE A 114 -8.67 -6.77 6.54
C ILE A 114 -8.98 -6.22 5.15
N CYS A 115 -10.27 -6.12 4.81
CA CYS A 115 -10.75 -5.74 3.49
C CYS A 115 -11.68 -4.52 3.56
N PRO A 116 -11.18 -3.33 3.95
CA PRO A 116 -12.00 -2.15 4.07
C PRO A 116 -12.67 -1.78 2.75
N ARG A 117 -13.83 -1.12 2.85
CA ARG A 117 -14.63 -0.81 1.67
C ARG A 117 -14.03 0.41 0.96
N PHE A 118 -13.47 0.19 -0.22
CA PHE A 118 -12.97 1.26 -1.09
C PHE A 118 -13.25 1.00 -2.57
N ARG A 119 -14.53 0.80 -2.90
CA ARG A 119 -15.00 0.56 -4.27
C ARG A 119 -16.43 1.03 -4.45
N ASP A 120 -16.87 1.10 -5.70
CA ASP A 120 -18.25 1.43 -6.08
C ASP A 120 -18.68 2.80 -5.51
N SER A 121 -17.79 3.80 -5.57
CA SER A 121 -18.08 5.17 -5.10
C SER A 121 -17.32 6.22 -5.91
N ALA A 122 -17.94 7.39 -6.08
CA ALA A 122 -17.31 8.51 -6.78
C ALA A 122 -16.01 8.98 -6.11
N ALA A 123 -15.91 8.86 -4.78
CA ALA A 123 -14.71 9.19 -4.04
C ALA A 123 -13.56 8.22 -4.33
N ALA A 124 -13.83 6.91 -4.37
CA ALA A 124 -12.83 5.90 -4.69
C ALA A 124 -12.36 6.01 -6.15
N ASP A 125 -13.30 6.26 -7.07
CA ASP A 125 -12.99 6.45 -8.49
C ASP A 125 -12.09 7.67 -8.71
N LEU A 126 -12.45 8.81 -8.11
CA LEU A 126 -11.67 10.04 -8.21
C LEU A 126 -10.28 9.88 -7.58
N PHE A 127 -10.20 9.24 -6.41
CA PHE A 127 -8.92 8.97 -5.76
C PHE A 127 -8.01 8.12 -6.65
N THR A 128 -8.52 7.01 -7.17
CA THR A 128 -7.75 6.05 -7.97
C THR A 128 -7.25 6.66 -9.28
N GLN A 129 -7.99 7.61 -9.86
CA GLN A 129 -7.60 8.34 -11.07
C GLN A 129 -6.46 9.34 -10.86
N GLU A 130 -6.24 9.81 -9.63
CA GLU A 130 -5.33 10.92 -9.35
C GLU A 130 -4.15 10.54 -8.46
N MET A 131 -4.24 9.43 -7.72
CA MET A 131 -3.23 9.00 -6.75
C MET A 131 -1.80 8.91 -7.31
N MET A 132 -1.64 8.55 -8.59
CA MET A 132 -0.34 8.43 -9.25
C MET A 132 0.35 9.78 -9.42
N ASN A 133 -0.41 10.88 -9.50
CA ASN A 133 0.15 12.24 -9.53
C ASN A 133 0.75 12.66 -8.19
N TYR A 134 0.53 11.86 -7.14
CA TYR A 134 1.02 12.09 -5.78
C TYR A 134 1.96 10.99 -5.30
N GLY A 135 2.42 10.10 -6.17
CA GLY A 135 3.42 9.10 -5.80
C GLY A 135 2.86 7.74 -5.38
N PHE A 136 1.55 7.52 -5.43
CA PHE A 136 0.90 6.27 -5.01
C PHE A 136 0.55 5.38 -6.19
N ILE A 137 0.54 4.07 -5.95
CA ILE A 137 0.01 3.06 -6.87
C ILE A 137 -1.02 2.17 -6.17
N LEU A 138 -1.94 1.60 -6.94
CA LEU A 138 -2.71 0.44 -6.50
C LEU A 138 -1.75 -0.75 -6.45
N ARG A 139 -1.47 -1.26 -5.25
CA ARG A 139 -0.39 -2.23 -5.05
C ARG A 139 -0.74 -3.62 -5.56
N TYR A 140 -2.02 -3.99 -5.45
CA TYR A 140 -2.53 -5.32 -5.79
C TYR A 140 -3.75 -5.21 -6.75
N PRO A 141 -3.50 -5.06 -8.07
CA PRO A 141 -4.56 -5.04 -9.08
C PRO A 141 -5.26 -6.39 -9.28
N ALA A 142 -6.49 -6.37 -9.80
CA ALA A 142 -7.36 -7.54 -9.88
C ALA A 142 -6.85 -8.70 -10.75
N ASP A 143 -6.09 -8.39 -11.79
CA ASP A 143 -5.56 -9.34 -12.78
C ASP A 143 -4.09 -9.70 -12.53
N LYS A 144 -3.53 -9.33 -11.37
CA LYS A 144 -2.10 -9.41 -11.08
C LYS A 144 -1.74 -10.33 -9.90
N GLN A 145 -2.69 -11.10 -9.38
CA GLN A 145 -2.45 -12.01 -8.25
C GLN A 145 -1.32 -13.02 -8.50
N GLU A 146 -1.18 -13.54 -9.73
CA GLU A 146 -0.08 -14.47 -10.09
C GLU A 146 1.30 -13.79 -10.02
N ILE A 147 1.36 -12.46 -10.12
CA ILE A 147 2.60 -11.68 -10.07
C ILE A 147 2.88 -11.23 -8.64
N THR A 148 1.89 -10.69 -7.94
CA THR A 148 2.05 -10.11 -6.59
C THR A 148 1.98 -11.15 -5.48
N GLY A 149 1.36 -12.30 -5.74
CA GLY A 149 1.05 -13.32 -4.74
C GLY A 149 -0.08 -12.95 -3.76
N ILE A 150 -0.73 -11.80 -3.96
CA ILE A 150 -1.80 -11.25 -3.11
C ILE A 150 -3.04 -10.99 -3.96
N GLY A 151 -4.23 -11.19 -3.38
CA GLY A 151 -5.51 -10.98 -4.03
C GLY A 151 -5.76 -9.52 -4.39
N TYR A 152 -6.88 -9.25 -5.07
CA TYR A 152 -7.28 -7.88 -5.39
C TYR A 152 -7.59 -7.06 -4.14
N GLU A 153 -6.89 -5.95 -3.93
CA GLU A 153 -7.08 -5.06 -2.77
C GLU A 153 -7.30 -3.61 -3.23
N PRO A 154 -8.52 -3.20 -3.60
CA PRO A 154 -8.81 -1.84 -4.07
C PRO A 154 -8.55 -0.75 -3.02
N TRP A 155 -8.38 -1.12 -1.75
CA TRP A 155 -8.11 -0.20 -0.64
C TRP A 155 -6.62 0.03 -0.38
N HIS A 156 -5.74 -0.82 -0.90
CA HIS A 156 -4.33 -0.85 -0.52
C HIS A 156 -3.46 -0.14 -1.55
N PHE A 157 -2.82 0.95 -1.11
CA PHE A 157 -1.98 1.78 -1.96
C PHE A 157 -0.55 1.87 -1.42
N ARG A 158 0.41 1.85 -2.34
CA ARG A 158 1.84 1.93 -2.02
C ARG A 158 2.44 3.23 -2.53
N TYR A 159 3.10 3.97 -1.65
CA TYR A 159 3.92 5.11 -2.01
C TYR A 159 5.25 4.66 -2.61
N VAL A 160 5.51 5.09 -3.84
CA VAL A 160 6.76 4.87 -4.59
C VAL A 160 7.40 6.19 -5.06
N GLY A 161 6.69 7.30 -4.90
CA GLY A 161 7.12 8.63 -5.35
C GLY A 161 6.96 8.86 -6.85
N LEU A 162 7.29 10.08 -7.26
CA LEU A 162 7.33 10.50 -8.66
C LEU A 162 8.76 10.35 -9.21
N PRO A 163 8.95 10.06 -10.52
CA PRO A 163 7.90 9.79 -11.52
C PRO A 163 7.43 8.32 -11.54
N HIS A 164 7.89 7.48 -10.61
CA HIS A 164 7.72 6.03 -10.65
C HIS A 164 6.26 5.59 -10.68
N SER A 165 5.42 6.17 -9.82
CA SER A 165 3.97 5.92 -9.79
C SER A 165 3.30 6.20 -11.14
N GLN A 166 3.63 7.32 -11.80
CA GLN A 166 3.09 7.65 -13.12
C GLN A 166 3.55 6.68 -14.20
N ILE A 167 4.82 6.28 -14.17
CA ILE A 167 5.36 5.29 -15.13
C ILE A 167 4.61 3.96 -14.98
N MET A 168 4.48 3.45 -13.75
CA MET A 168 3.79 2.18 -13.49
C MET A 168 2.30 2.27 -13.82
N ALA A 169 1.63 3.38 -13.50
CA ALA A 169 0.23 3.60 -13.86
C ALA A 169 0.02 3.57 -15.38
N ASN A 170 0.86 4.26 -16.14
CA ASN A 170 0.78 4.31 -17.60
C ASN A 170 1.02 2.95 -18.28
N GLN A 171 1.81 2.08 -17.64
CA GLN A 171 2.12 0.74 -18.15
C GLN A 171 1.24 -0.37 -17.54
N GLN A 172 0.37 -0.01 -16.59
CA GLN A 172 -0.41 -0.97 -15.79
C GLN A 172 0.49 -2.04 -15.13
N TRP A 173 1.62 -1.58 -14.59
CA TRP A 173 2.61 -2.44 -13.92
C TRP A 173 2.41 -2.52 -12.42
N THR A 174 2.70 -3.70 -11.88
CA THR A 174 2.97 -3.87 -10.46
C THR A 174 4.37 -3.40 -10.09
N LEU A 175 4.68 -3.32 -8.80
CA LEU A 175 6.03 -3.01 -8.34
C LEU A 175 7.03 -4.10 -8.77
N GLU A 176 6.63 -5.36 -8.78
CA GLU A 176 7.45 -6.49 -9.25
C GLU A 176 7.84 -6.33 -10.73
N GLU A 177 6.86 -6.04 -11.61
CA GLU A 177 7.12 -5.82 -13.03
C GLU A 177 8.03 -4.60 -13.25
N TYR A 178 7.85 -3.55 -12.45
CA TYR A 178 8.70 -2.37 -12.53
C TYR A 178 10.14 -2.64 -12.10
N HIS A 179 10.36 -3.46 -11.07
CA HIS A 179 11.72 -3.92 -10.69
C HIS A 179 12.37 -4.72 -11.82
N GLN A 180 11.64 -5.66 -12.44
CA GLN A 180 12.13 -6.42 -13.58
C GLN A 180 12.54 -5.50 -14.74
N TYR A 181 11.72 -4.49 -15.05
CA TYR A 181 12.03 -3.48 -16.05
C TYR A 181 13.32 -2.71 -15.72
N LEU A 182 13.48 -2.24 -14.47
CA LEU A 182 14.67 -1.51 -14.03
C LEU A 182 15.94 -2.38 -14.11
N GLU A 183 15.86 -3.65 -13.71
CA GLU A 183 16.99 -4.58 -13.80
C GLU A 183 17.41 -4.84 -15.25
N GLN A 184 16.45 -5.12 -16.13
CA GLN A 184 16.71 -5.37 -17.55
C GLN A 184 17.32 -4.14 -18.23
N THR A 185 16.77 -2.95 -17.95
CA THR A 185 17.28 -1.69 -18.51
C THR A 185 18.70 -1.42 -18.03
N THR A 186 18.98 -1.62 -16.74
CA THR A 186 20.34 -1.39 -16.19
C THR A 186 21.38 -2.30 -16.84
N ARG A 187 21.03 -3.57 -17.11
CA ARG A 187 21.93 -4.52 -17.79
C ARG A 187 22.23 -4.16 -19.24
N GLN A 188 21.34 -3.43 -19.92
CA GLN A 188 21.58 -2.99 -21.30
C GLN A 188 22.64 -1.89 -21.40
N PHE A 189 22.92 -1.19 -20.30
CA PHE A 189 23.90 -0.10 -20.23
C PHE A 189 25.13 -0.44 -19.36
N ALA A 190 25.24 -1.70 -18.92
CA ALA A 190 26.40 -2.23 -18.20
C ALA A 190 27.37 -2.92 -19.17
#